data_AF-A0A7Y4X4G7-F1
#
_entry.id   AF-A0A7Y4X4G7-F1
#
_cell.length_a   1.000
_cell.length_b   1.000
_cell.length_c   1.000
_cell.angle_alpha   90.00
_cell.angle_beta   90.00
_cell.angle_gamma   90.00
#
_symmetry.space_group_name_H-M   'P 1'
#
loop_
_entity.id
_entity.type
_entity.pdbx_description
1 polymer ?
#
loop_
_entity_poly.entity_id
_entity_poly.type
_entity_poly.pdbx_seq_one_letter_code
_entity_poly.pdbx_strand_id
1 'polypeptide(L)'
;MLARQGIYLRGSRGRVKCPFHDGKTDTSLSIDSDKGVFYCFGCGVKGGVRAFAELVGEPWATSRLSTRASARFAVQARRREAEAKARAILTRRKDERDDTLWTQWCDANTTAMDAAELLGLFFRHPDLAEEFPHLLEVTESEYTEAVWQKMLAEQRYAGEVL
;
A
#
# COMPACT_ATOMS: atom_id res chain seq x y z
N MET A 1 -32.19 -32.06 22.53
CA MET A 1 -32.20 -33.35 21.79
C MET A 1 -32.31 -33.07 20.29
N LEU A 2 -31.20 -33.11 19.55
CA LEU A 2 -31.18 -32.98 18.09
C LEU A 2 -30.98 -34.37 17.46
N ALA A 3 -32.01 -35.21 17.51
CA ALA A 3 -31.98 -36.59 17.02
C ALA A 3 -32.87 -36.78 15.76
N ARG A 4 -33.00 -35.77 14.90
CA ARG A 4 -33.85 -35.84 13.69
C ARG A 4 -33.09 -36.12 12.38
N GLN A 5 -31.77 -36.36 12.41
CA GLN A 5 -30.99 -36.56 11.18
C GLN A 5 -30.10 -37.82 11.12
N GLY A 6 -30.10 -38.69 12.14
CA GLY A 6 -29.31 -39.94 12.08
C GLY A 6 -27.78 -39.75 12.00
N ILE A 7 -27.28 -38.57 12.42
CA ILE A 7 -25.86 -38.23 12.42
C ILE A 7 -25.30 -38.37 13.84
N TYR A 8 -24.26 -39.19 14.02
CA TYR A 8 -23.61 -39.46 15.30
C TYR A 8 -22.16 -38.96 15.26
N LEU A 9 -21.85 -37.91 16.02
CA LEU A 9 -20.51 -37.31 16.07
C LEU A 9 -19.81 -37.64 17.40
N ARG A 10 -18.52 -37.99 17.35
CA ARG A 10 -17.62 -38.19 18.49
C ARG A 10 -16.22 -37.66 18.15
N GLY A 11 -15.92 -36.43 18.59
CA GLY A 11 -14.68 -35.74 18.21
C GLY A 11 -14.63 -35.49 16.70
N SER A 12 -13.50 -35.82 16.07
CA SER A 12 -13.32 -35.76 14.62
C SER A 12 -13.95 -36.92 13.85
N ARG A 13 -14.64 -37.84 14.53
CA ARG A 13 -15.31 -38.97 13.87
C ARG A 13 -16.82 -38.78 13.83
N GLY A 14 -17.42 -39.11 12.69
CA GLY A 14 -18.86 -39.11 12.48
C GLY A 14 -19.35 -40.43 11.91
N ARG A 15 -20.58 -40.82 12.22
CA ARG A 15 -21.32 -41.88 11.55
C ARG A 15 -22.66 -41.39 11.05
N VAL A 16 -23.00 -41.74 9.81
CA VAL A 16 -24.22 -41.31 9.12
C VAL A 16 -24.77 -42.42 8.23
N LYS A 17 -26.00 -42.26 7.73
CA LYS A 17 -26.54 -43.12 6.69
C LYS A 17 -25.72 -42.96 5.41
N CYS A 18 -25.35 -44.08 4.81
CA CYS A 18 -24.61 -44.07 3.55
C CYS A 18 -25.54 -43.65 2.39
N PRO A 19 -25.17 -42.66 1.57
CA PRO A 19 -25.94 -42.27 0.39
C PRO A 19 -25.74 -43.22 -0.81
N PHE A 20 -24.77 -44.15 -0.73
CA PHE A 20 -24.35 -45.00 -1.83
C PHE A 20 -24.98 -46.40 -1.81
N HIS A 21 -25.82 -46.71 -0.83
CA HIS A 21 -26.62 -47.94 -0.81
C HIS A 21 -27.86 -47.76 0.07
N ASP A 22 -28.92 -48.50 -0.23
CA ASP A 22 -30.11 -48.53 0.61
C ASP A 22 -30.00 -49.64 1.66
N GLY A 23 -29.28 -49.34 2.75
CA GLY A 23 -29.14 -50.23 3.89
C GLY A 23 -30.17 -49.93 4.98
N LYS A 24 -30.63 -50.97 5.67
CA LYS A 24 -31.52 -50.84 6.85
C LYS A 24 -30.85 -50.11 8.04
N THR A 25 -29.54 -49.92 8.01
CA THR A 25 -28.76 -49.30 9.11
C THR A 25 -28.47 -47.83 8.82
N ASP A 26 -28.95 -46.94 9.67
CA ASP A 26 -28.80 -45.47 9.53
C ASP A 26 -27.41 -44.94 9.94
N THR A 27 -26.42 -45.82 10.16
CA THR A 27 -25.05 -45.46 10.63
C THR A 27 -23.94 -46.25 9.94
N SER A 28 -24.16 -46.61 8.66
CA SER A 28 -23.24 -47.45 7.90
C SER A 28 -21.99 -46.71 7.38
N LEU A 29 -22.05 -45.38 7.20
CA LEU A 29 -20.93 -44.57 6.72
C LEU A 29 -20.18 -43.93 7.89
N SER A 30 -18.88 -44.18 7.99
CA SER A 30 -17.97 -43.54 8.96
C SER A 30 -17.09 -42.51 8.28
N ILE A 31 -16.90 -41.36 8.93
CA ILE A 31 -16.09 -40.23 8.48
C ILE A 31 -15.08 -39.89 9.58
N ASP A 32 -13.81 -39.68 9.23
CA ASP A 32 -12.78 -39.15 10.13
C ASP A 32 -12.26 -37.85 9.52
N SER A 33 -12.65 -36.71 10.10
CA SER A 33 -12.36 -35.38 9.57
C SER A 33 -10.90 -34.98 9.72
N ASP A 34 -10.20 -35.50 10.73
CA ASP A 34 -8.77 -35.21 10.92
C ASP A 34 -7.94 -35.94 9.86
N LYS A 35 -8.31 -37.18 9.55
CA LYS A 35 -7.65 -37.98 8.52
C LYS A 35 -8.17 -37.67 7.11
N GLY A 36 -9.31 -37.00 6.99
CA GLY A 36 -9.94 -36.66 5.71
C GLY A 36 -10.41 -37.89 4.92
N VAL A 37 -10.84 -38.95 5.61
CA VAL A 37 -11.23 -40.23 5.00
C VAL A 37 -12.64 -40.65 5.37
N PHE A 38 -13.25 -41.47 4.51
CA PHE A 38 -14.54 -42.12 4.77
C PHE A 38 -14.48 -43.62 4.45
N TYR A 39 -15.34 -44.40 5.11
CA TYR A 39 -15.55 -45.82 4.86
C TYR A 39 -16.99 -46.21 5.19
N CYS A 40 -17.66 -46.90 4.27
CA CYS A 40 -18.96 -47.51 4.53
C CYS A 40 -18.81 -48.98 4.91
N PHE A 41 -19.26 -49.36 6.10
CA PHE A 41 -19.27 -50.75 6.55
C PHE A 41 -20.35 -51.61 5.87
N GLY A 42 -21.34 -50.99 5.21
CA GLY A 42 -22.41 -51.70 4.50
C GLY A 42 -22.05 -52.10 3.06
N CYS A 43 -21.53 -51.15 2.26
CA CYS A 43 -21.23 -51.37 0.84
C CYS A 43 -19.73 -51.32 0.49
N GLY A 44 -18.85 -51.06 1.46
CA GLY A 44 -17.39 -51.06 1.26
C GLY A 44 -16.81 -49.83 0.56
N VAL A 45 -17.63 -48.89 0.09
CA VAL A 45 -17.14 -47.64 -0.53
C VAL A 45 -16.29 -46.83 0.45
N LYS A 46 -15.16 -46.34 -0.03
CA LYS A 46 -14.14 -45.70 0.80
C LYS A 46 -13.28 -44.74 0.00
N GLY A 47 -12.62 -43.81 0.69
CA GLY A 47 -11.67 -42.91 0.05
C GLY A 47 -11.39 -41.66 0.87
N GLY A 48 -10.68 -40.72 0.26
CA GLY A 48 -10.49 -39.38 0.79
C GLY A 48 -11.58 -38.41 0.35
N VAL A 49 -11.51 -37.17 0.82
CA VAL A 49 -12.48 -36.10 0.50
C VAL A 49 -12.68 -35.90 -1.01
N ARG A 50 -11.62 -36.03 -1.81
CA ARG A 50 -11.72 -35.97 -3.29
C ARG A 50 -12.59 -37.07 -3.88
N ALA A 51 -12.32 -38.32 -3.50
CA ALA A 51 -13.07 -39.47 -3.99
C ALA A 51 -14.54 -39.39 -3.57
N PHE A 52 -14.81 -38.88 -2.36
CA PHE A 52 -16.18 -38.62 -1.91
C PHE A 52 -16.87 -37.58 -2.79
N ALA A 53 -16.21 -36.45 -3.06
CA ALA A 53 -16.73 -35.39 -3.92
C ALA A 53 -17.07 -35.90 -5.33
N GLU A 54 -16.16 -36.67 -5.95
CA GLU A 54 -16.39 -37.29 -7.25
C GLU A 54 -17.61 -38.26 -7.21
N LEU A 55 -17.76 -39.06 -6.15
CA LEU A 55 -18.88 -39.99 -5.98
C LEU A 55 -20.25 -39.30 -5.80
N VAL A 56 -20.28 -38.09 -5.26
CA VAL A 56 -21.52 -37.30 -5.09
C VAL A 56 -21.75 -36.29 -6.22
N GLY A 57 -20.90 -36.27 -7.24
CA GLY A 57 -21.00 -35.34 -8.38
C GLY A 57 -20.55 -33.91 -8.07
N GLU A 58 -19.78 -33.70 -6.99
CA GLU A 58 -19.25 -32.39 -6.61
C GLU A 58 -17.94 -32.08 -7.38
N PRO A 59 -17.86 -30.93 -8.09
CA PRO A 59 -16.67 -30.56 -8.87
C PRO A 59 -15.48 -30.19 -7.98
N TRP A 60 -14.63 -31.17 -7.67
CA TRP A 60 -13.48 -31.04 -6.75
C TRP A 60 -12.29 -30.25 -7.33
N ALA A 61 -12.03 -30.38 -8.63
CA ALA A 61 -10.77 -29.91 -9.23
C ALA A 61 -10.72 -28.41 -9.52
N THR A 62 -11.88 -27.77 -9.76
CA THR A 62 -11.92 -26.41 -10.31
C THR A 62 -12.12 -25.34 -9.25
N SER A 63 -12.86 -25.60 -8.17
CA SER A 63 -13.28 -24.54 -7.23
C SER A 63 -12.17 -24.08 -6.27
N ARG A 64 -11.35 -24.99 -5.73
CA ARG A 64 -10.39 -24.63 -4.67
C ARG A 64 -9.06 -24.07 -5.18
N LEU A 65 -8.56 -24.56 -6.30
CA LEU A 65 -7.35 -24.03 -6.94
C LEU A 65 -7.63 -22.68 -7.61
N SER A 66 -8.79 -22.52 -8.27
CA SER A 66 -9.22 -21.22 -8.79
C SER A 66 -9.42 -20.22 -7.65
N THR A 67 -10.06 -20.59 -6.54
CA THR A 67 -10.25 -19.66 -5.41
C THR A 67 -8.93 -19.18 -4.81
N ARG A 68 -7.94 -20.06 -4.62
CA ARG A 68 -6.62 -19.67 -4.10
C ARG A 68 -5.81 -18.84 -5.10
N ALA A 69 -5.84 -19.19 -6.38
CA ALA A 69 -5.19 -18.41 -7.42
C ALA A 69 -5.82 -17.03 -7.53
N SER A 70 -7.15 -16.94 -7.62
CA SER A 70 -7.92 -15.69 -7.64
C SER A 70 -7.67 -14.84 -6.40
N ALA A 71 -7.60 -15.43 -5.21
CA ALA A 71 -7.26 -14.71 -3.98
C ALA A 71 -5.82 -14.14 -4.03
N ARG A 72 -4.84 -14.91 -4.52
CA ARG A 72 -3.46 -14.42 -4.71
C ARG A 72 -3.40 -13.28 -5.72
N PHE A 73 -4.10 -13.39 -6.86
CA PHE A 73 -4.17 -12.33 -7.85
C PHE A 73 -4.82 -11.06 -7.29
N ALA A 74 -5.91 -11.18 -6.52
CA ALA A 74 -6.56 -10.04 -5.88
C ALA A 74 -5.64 -9.33 -4.88
N VAL A 75 -4.88 -10.09 -4.07
CA VAL A 75 -3.88 -9.53 -3.15
C VAL A 75 -2.75 -8.83 -3.90
N GLN A 76 -2.23 -9.44 -4.97
CA GLN A 76 -1.18 -8.83 -5.79
C GLN A 76 -1.67 -7.56 -6.50
N ALA A 77 -2.89 -7.55 -7.01
CA ALA A 77 -3.49 -6.37 -7.65
C ALA A 77 -3.62 -5.21 -6.65
N ARG A 78 -4.15 -5.48 -5.45
CA ARG A 78 -4.23 -4.49 -4.36
C ARG A 78 -2.86 -3.96 -3.93
N ARG A 79 -1.86 -4.84 -3.84
CA ARG A 79 -0.48 -4.45 -3.53
C ARG A 79 0.08 -3.50 -4.59
N ARG A 80 -0.05 -3.84 -5.88
CA ARG A 80 0.39 -2.99 -6.99
C ARG A 80 -0.32 -1.64 -6.99
N GLU A 81 -1.62 -1.64 -6.74
CA GLU A 81 -2.40 -0.40 -6.63
C GLU A 81 -1.93 0.46 -5.45
N ALA A 82 -1.69 -0.14 -4.28
CA ALA A 82 -1.17 0.56 -3.11
C ALA A 82 0.24 1.12 -3.36
N GLU A 83 1.13 0.35 -4.01
CA GLU A 83 2.47 0.80 -4.40
C GLU A 83 2.41 1.95 -5.41
N ALA A 84 1.53 1.87 -6.41
CA ALA A 84 1.32 2.94 -7.39
C ALA A 84 0.80 4.23 -6.72
N LYS A 85 -0.17 4.11 -5.81
CA LYS A 85 -0.68 5.26 -5.03
C LYS A 85 0.40 5.87 -4.14
N ALA A 86 1.16 5.04 -3.43
CA ALA A 86 2.26 5.51 -2.59
C ALA A 86 3.30 6.27 -3.42
N ARG A 87 3.69 5.72 -4.59
CA ARG A 87 4.61 6.38 -5.51
C ARG A 87 4.07 7.71 -6.02
N ALA A 88 2.81 7.76 -6.42
CA ALA A 88 2.17 9.00 -6.87
C ALA A 88 2.14 10.08 -5.77
N ILE A 89 1.88 9.71 -4.52
CA ILE A 89 1.92 10.64 -3.38
C ILE A 89 3.33 11.18 -3.16
N LEU A 90 4.35 10.31 -3.20
CA LEU A 90 5.74 10.74 -3.02
C LEU A 90 6.21 11.66 -4.15
N THR A 91 5.87 11.34 -5.41
CA THR A 91 6.13 12.21 -6.56
C THR A 91 5.46 13.56 -6.39
N ARG A 92 4.16 13.60 -6.09
CA ARG A 92 3.45 14.86 -5.88
C ARG A 92 4.05 15.71 -4.76
N ARG A 93 4.42 15.09 -3.63
CA ARG A 93 5.07 15.79 -2.51
C ARG A 93 6.43 16.34 -2.90
N LYS A 94 7.18 15.60 -3.72
CA LYS A 94 8.45 16.08 -4.27
C LYS A 94 8.20 17.32 -5.13
N ASP A 95 7.27 17.24 -6.08
CA ASP A 95 6.94 18.35 -6.99
C ASP A 95 6.46 19.58 -6.21
N GLU A 96 5.49 19.43 -5.28
CA GLU A 96 4.98 20.51 -4.42
C GLU A 96 6.09 21.22 -3.63
N ARG A 97 7.05 20.45 -3.13
CA ARG A 97 8.18 20.97 -2.37
C ARG A 97 9.21 21.62 -3.29
N ASP A 98 9.51 21.03 -4.43
CA ASP A 98 10.44 21.59 -5.42
C ASP A 98 9.88 22.95 -5.94
N ASP A 99 8.57 23.06 -6.16
CA ASP A 99 7.87 24.32 -6.48
C ASP A 99 8.01 25.35 -5.34
N THR A 100 7.90 24.91 -4.08
CA THR A 100 8.06 25.77 -2.91
C THR A 100 9.49 26.31 -2.81
N LEU A 101 10.50 25.46 -2.98
CA LEU A 101 11.90 25.86 -2.95
C LEU A 101 12.24 26.79 -4.11
N TRP A 102 11.68 26.53 -5.30
CA TRP A 102 11.85 27.40 -6.46
C TRP A 102 11.25 28.79 -6.22
N THR A 103 10.05 28.86 -5.64
CA THR A 103 9.41 30.14 -5.31
C THR A 103 10.26 30.93 -4.31
N GLN A 104 10.71 30.29 -3.23
CA GLN A 104 11.61 30.91 -2.24
C GLN A 104 12.90 31.43 -2.86
N TRP A 105 13.49 30.65 -3.77
CA TRP A 105 14.69 31.06 -4.50
C TRP A 105 14.41 32.28 -5.39
N CYS A 106 13.31 32.28 -6.14
CA CYS A 106 12.92 33.40 -7.01
C CYS A 106 12.69 34.68 -6.22
N ASP A 107 11.98 34.59 -5.10
CA ASP A 107 11.71 35.74 -4.23
C ASP A 107 13.02 36.32 -3.68
N ALA A 108 13.86 35.48 -3.08
CA ALA A 108 15.16 35.89 -2.56
C ALA A 108 16.08 36.44 -3.66
N ASN A 109 16.09 35.83 -4.84
CA ASN A 109 16.89 36.33 -5.96
C ASN A 109 16.38 37.69 -6.47
N THR A 110 15.07 37.92 -6.48
CA THR A 110 14.49 39.21 -6.86
C THR A 110 14.90 40.29 -5.86
N THR A 111 14.72 40.05 -4.56
CA THR A 111 15.17 40.98 -3.51
C THR A 111 16.67 41.28 -3.61
N ALA A 112 17.50 40.27 -3.86
CA ALA A 112 18.94 40.49 -4.03
C ALA A 112 19.27 41.34 -5.26
N MET A 113 18.52 41.22 -6.36
CA MET A 113 18.71 42.03 -7.56
C MET A 113 18.28 43.48 -7.34
N ASP A 114 17.12 43.69 -6.72
CA ASP A 114 16.62 45.04 -6.41
C ASP A 114 17.58 45.78 -5.46
N ALA A 115 18.04 45.10 -4.40
CA ALA A 115 19.01 45.66 -3.48
C ALA A 115 20.36 45.92 -4.16
N ALA A 116 20.84 45.03 -5.02
CA ALA A 116 22.08 45.24 -5.78
C ALA A 116 22.00 46.44 -6.72
N GLU A 117 20.85 46.69 -7.35
CA GLU A 117 20.64 47.86 -8.20
C GLU A 117 20.76 49.16 -7.39
N LEU A 118 20.14 49.20 -6.20
CA LEU A 118 20.18 50.35 -5.31
C LEU A 118 21.57 50.56 -4.68
N LEU A 119 22.28 49.50 -4.29
CA LEU A 119 23.69 49.58 -3.88
C LEU A 119 24.57 50.10 -5.03
N GLY A 120 24.30 49.66 -6.25
CA GLY A 120 24.97 50.16 -7.45
C GLY A 120 24.73 51.66 -7.67
N LEU A 121 23.55 52.18 -7.32
CA LEU A 121 23.25 53.62 -7.35
C LEU A 121 24.08 54.37 -6.31
N PHE A 122 24.08 53.92 -5.05
CA PHE A 122 24.89 54.52 -3.99
C PHE A 122 26.38 54.51 -4.32
N PHE A 123 26.88 53.42 -4.92
CA PHE A 123 28.26 53.34 -5.37
C PHE A 123 28.61 54.37 -6.45
N ARG A 124 27.67 54.65 -7.38
CA ARG A 124 27.85 55.67 -8.43
C ARG A 124 27.69 57.09 -7.90
N HIS A 125 26.92 57.28 -6.83
CA HIS A 125 26.56 58.56 -6.24
C HIS A 125 26.80 58.57 -4.72
N PRO A 126 28.06 58.76 -4.28
CA PRO A 126 28.41 58.71 -2.86
C PRO A 126 27.72 59.79 -2.02
N ASP A 127 27.37 60.92 -2.64
CA ASP A 127 26.59 62.00 -2.02
C ASP A 127 25.21 61.52 -1.54
N LEU A 128 24.55 60.63 -2.30
CA LEU A 128 23.29 60.02 -1.87
C LEU A 128 23.48 59.05 -0.71
N ALA A 129 24.63 58.39 -0.62
CA ALA A 129 24.96 57.50 0.50
C ALA A 129 25.17 58.31 1.81
N GLU A 130 25.79 59.49 1.70
CA GLU A 130 25.94 60.43 2.82
C GLU A 130 24.60 61.04 3.26
N GLU A 131 23.72 61.35 2.29
CA GLU A 131 22.39 61.92 2.56
C GLU A 131 21.42 60.88 3.15
N PHE A 132 21.50 59.63 2.71
CA PHE A 132 20.59 58.54 3.10
C PHE A 132 21.30 57.33 3.73
N PRO A 133 22.05 57.51 4.84
CA PRO A 133 22.89 56.45 5.41
C PRO A 133 22.08 55.26 5.93
N HIS A 134 20.90 55.50 6.51
CA HIS A 134 20.02 54.43 6.96
C HIS A 134 19.47 53.59 5.79
N LEU A 135 19.20 54.22 4.64
CA LEU A 135 18.70 53.48 3.48
C LEU A 135 19.81 52.60 2.90
N LEU A 136 21.05 53.09 2.87
CA LEU A 136 22.22 52.29 2.50
C LEU A 136 22.37 51.06 3.41
N GLU A 137 22.37 51.25 4.73
CA GLU A 137 22.51 50.17 5.72
C GLU A 137 21.41 49.10 5.58
N VAL A 138 20.16 49.54 5.39
CA VAL A 138 19.03 48.63 5.14
C VAL A 138 19.24 47.86 3.84
N THR A 139 19.67 48.54 2.77
CA THR A 139 19.87 47.92 1.46
C THR A 139 21.01 46.90 1.49
N GLU A 140 22.11 47.19 2.19
CA GLU A 140 23.23 46.25 2.40
C GLU A 140 22.78 45.01 3.19
N SER A 141 21.96 45.23 4.22
CA SER A 141 21.38 44.16 5.03
C SER A 141 20.43 43.29 4.22
N GLU A 142 19.52 43.90 3.44
CA GLU A 142 18.58 43.20 2.56
C GLU A 142 19.30 42.40 1.49
N TYR A 143 20.31 42.98 0.85
CA TYR A 143 21.14 42.29 -0.14
C TYR A 143 21.81 41.06 0.46
N THR A 144 22.45 41.22 1.62
CA THR A 144 23.18 40.14 2.28
C THR A 144 22.25 39.01 2.69
N GLU A 145 21.11 39.34 3.31
CA GLU A 145 20.12 38.35 3.73
C GLU A 145 19.51 37.63 2.52
N ALA A 146 19.15 38.37 1.46
CA ALA A 146 18.57 37.78 0.26
C ALA A 146 19.54 36.83 -0.46
N VAL A 147 20.82 37.20 -0.56
CA VAL A 147 21.88 36.32 -1.10
C VAL A 147 22.02 35.07 -0.24
N TRP A 148 22.00 35.20 1.09
CA TRP A 148 22.07 34.07 2.00
C TRP A 148 20.87 33.11 1.85
N GLN A 149 19.65 33.65 1.80
CA GLN A 149 18.42 32.86 1.62
C GLN A 149 18.41 32.13 0.28
N LYS A 150 18.86 32.79 -0.79
CA LYS A 150 19.04 32.17 -2.10
C LYS A 150 20.00 30.98 -2.03
N MET A 151 21.17 31.15 -1.41
CA MET A 151 22.15 30.07 -1.25
C MET A 151 21.59 28.89 -0.43
N LEU A 152 20.83 29.15 0.63
CA LEU A 152 20.18 28.10 1.42
C LEU A 152 19.15 27.32 0.62
N ALA A 153 18.36 28.00 -0.22
CA ALA A 153 17.40 27.34 -1.12
C ALA A 153 18.11 26.43 -2.13
N GLU A 154 19.23 26.89 -2.71
CA GLU A 154 20.06 26.11 -3.63
C GLU A 154 20.67 24.87 -2.96
N GLN A 155 21.17 25.00 -1.74
CA GLN A 155 21.73 23.87 -1.00
C GLN A 155 20.67 22.83 -0.64
N ARG A 156 19.47 23.26 -0.27
CA ARG A 156 18.33 22.34 0.00
C ARG A 156 17.89 21.61 -1.27
N TYR A 157 17.96 22.26 -2.42
CA TYR A 157 17.70 21.63 -3.71
C TYR A 157 18.80 20.61 -4.09
N ALA A 158 20.08 20.97 -3.90
CA ALA A 158 21.23 20.15 -4.29
C ALA A 158 21.52 18.97 -3.34
N GLY A 159 21.29 19.13 -2.04
CA GLY A 159 21.54 18.12 -1.00
C GLY A 159 20.65 16.88 -1.07
N GLU A 160 19.70 16.83 -2.01
CA GLU A 160 18.79 15.70 -2.23
C GLU A 160 19.01 14.99 -3.58
N VAL A 161 19.99 15.42 -4.38
CA VAL A 161 20.35 14.78 -5.67
C VAL A 161 21.43 13.68 -5.50
N LEU A 162 21.97 13.50 -4.29
CA LEU A 162 22.91 12.42 -3.91
C LEU A 162 22.22 11.41 -2.97
#